data_AF-A0A4Y9YK30-F1
#
_entry.id   AF-A0A4Y9YK30-F1
#
_cell.length_a   1.000
_cell.length_b   1.000
_cell.length_c   1.000
_cell.angle_alpha   90.00
_cell.angle_beta   90.00
_cell.angle_gamma   90.00
#
_symmetry.space_group_name_H-M   'P 1'
#
loop_
_entity.id
_entity.type
_entity.pdbx_description
1 polymer ?
#
loop_
_entity_poly.entity_id
_entity_poly.type
_entity_poly.pdbx_seq_one_letter_code
_entity_poly.pdbx_strand_id
1 'polypeptide(L)'
;MFFTPELLERRESGFGLLWLAATLGAKSSFKKLPKRSVLTADIAQLCDLIAEPPEPLALRLSSNLMIGVARVYKVKQEIFYSDVTTCYNTLKKAVADLHTASLGAAELQAGQASLRCDNPYR
;
A
#
# COMPACT_ATOMS: atom_id res chain seq x y z
N MET A 1 -15.92 32.17 -7.11
CA MET A 1 -15.96 30.79 -6.58
C MET A 1 -16.29 30.91 -5.10
N PHE A 2 -17.15 30.05 -4.54
CA PHE A 2 -17.53 30.07 -3.11
C PHE A 2 -16.51 29.28 -2.26
N PHE A 3 -15.23 29.67 -2.35
CA PHE A 3 -14.16 29.23 -1.47
C PHE A 3 -12.93 30.12 -1.70
N THR A 4 -12.12 30.27 -0.66
CA THR A 4 -10.81 30.93 -0.69
C THR A 4 -9.79 30.01 -1.39
N PRO A 5 -9.04 30.46 -2.41
CA PRO A 5 -8.00 29.63 -3.03
C PRO A 5 -6.96 29.12 -2.02
N GLU A 6 -6.76 29.87 -0.94
CA GLU A 6 -5.92 29.53 0.20
C GLU A 6 -6.35 28.20 0.87
N LEU A 7 -7.63 27.85 0.83
CA LEU A 7 -8.16 26.61 1.38
C LEU A 7 -7.50 25.36 0.75
N LEU A 8 -7.25 25.42 -0.56
CA LEU A 8 -6.66 24.31 -1.33
C LEU A 8 -5.13 24.33 -1.32
N GLU A 9 -4.52 25.50 -1.12
CA GLU A 9 -3.06 25.68 -1.04
C GLU A 9 -2.50 25.28 0.33
N ARG A 10 -3.33 25.36 1.38
CA ARG A 10 -2.96 24.92 2.73
C ARG A 10 -2.63 23.43 2.76
N ARG A 11 -1.34 23.13 2.96
CA ARG A 11 -0.84 21.75 3.12
C ARG A 11 -1.45 21.03 4.32
N GLU A 12 -1.83 21.76 5.36
CA GLU A 12 -2.35 21.20 6.61
C GLU A 12 -3.84 20.82 6.53
N SER A 13 -4.60 21.38 5.58
CA SER A 13 -6.06 21.18 5.53
C SER A 13 -6.49 19.84 4.91
N GLY A 14 -5.58 19.12 4.24
CA GLY A 14 -5.91 17.90 3.50
C GLY A 14 -6.72 18.14 2.21
N PHE A 15 -7.39 19.29 2.06
CA PHE A 15 -8.19 19.62 0.88
C PHE A 15 -7.36 19.70 -0.40
N GLY A 16 -6.11 20.16 -0.34
CA GLY A 16 -5.22 20.16 -1.50
C GLY A 16 -4.97 18.76 -2.07
N LEU A 17 -4.77 17.76 -1.19
CA LEU A 17 -4.61 16.36 -1.60
C LEU A 17 -5.89 15.84 -2.26
N LEU A 18 -7.05 16.10 -1.65
CA LEU A 18 -8.35 15.68 -2.16
C LEU A 18 -8.69 16.33 -3.51
N TRP A 19 -8.43 17.62 -3.65
CA TRP A 19 -8.65 18.36 -4.89
C TRP A 19 -7.77 17.83 -6.02
N LEU A 20 -6.48 17.59 -5.74
CA LEU A 20 -5.57 16.96 -6.70
C LEU A 20 -6.07 15.57 -7.09
N ALA A 21 -6.47 14.74 -6.14
CA ALA A 21 -7.01 13.41 -6.42
C ALA A 21 -8.30 13.45 -7.25
N ALA A 22 -9.17 14.43 -7.00
CA ALA A 22 -10.43 14.60 -7.69
C ALA A 22 -10.23 15.08 -9.14
N THR A 23 -9.31 16.04 -9.36
CA THR A 23 -9.16 16.75 -10.64
C THR A 23 -8.10 16.15 -11.56
N LEU A 24 -7.04 15.54 -11.02
CA LEU A 24 -6.06 14.79 -11.81
C LEU A 24 -6.68 13.43 -12.17
N GLY A 25 -7.13 13.28 -13.42
CA GLY A 25 -7.81 12.06 -13.89
C GLY A 25 -7.02 10.76 -13.66
N ALA A 26 -7.71 9.62 -13.77
CA ALA A 26 -7.22 8.29 -13.39
C ALA A 26 -5.84 7.90 -13.97
N LYS A 27 -5.51 8.33 -15.20
CA LYS A 27 -4.23 8.03 -15.86
C LYS A 27 -3.04 8.85 -15.31
N SER A 28 -3.30 9.99 -14.68
CA SER A 28 -2.26 10.90 -14.14
C SER A 28 -2.27 10.97 -12.61
N SER A 29 -3.36 10.59 -11.95
CA SER A 29 -3.48 10.63 -10.48
C SER A 29 -2.38 9.78 -9.82
N PHE A 30 -2.15 8.56 -10.28
CA PHE A 30 -1.15 7.65 -9.69
C PHE A 30 0.30 8.14 -9.79
N LYS A 31 0.65 8.90 -10.82
CA LYS A 31 2.02 9.39 -11.03
C LYS A 31 2.28 10.75 -10.39
N LYS A 32 1.23 11.53 -10.12
CA LYS A 32 1.33 12.90 -9.60
C LYS A 32 0.88 13.05 -8.15
N LEU A 33 0.12 12.11 -7.59
CA LEU A 33 -0.17 12.13 -6.16
C LEU A 33 1.07 11.62 -5.40
N PRO A 34 1.60 12.39 -4.44
CA PRO A 34 2.71 11.94 -3.62
C PRO A 34 2.29 10.71 -2.79
N LYS A 35 2.88 9.54 -3.11
CA LYS A 35 2.57 8.25 -2.45
C LYS A 35 2.63 8.37 -0.92
N ARG A 36 3.59 9.13 -0.39
CA ARG A 36 3.72 9.38 1.05
C ARG A 36 2.47 10.05 1.63
N SER A 37 1.94 11.09 0.99
CA SER A 37 0.75 11.80 1.45
C SER A 37 -0.50 10.93 1.42
N VAL A 38 -0.61 10.02 0.44
CA VAL A 38 -1.72 9.05 0.37
C VAL A 38 -1.67 8.06 1.52
N LEU A 39 -0.48 7.55 1.84
CA LEU A 39 -0.31 6.57 2.92
C LEU A 39 -0.55 7.18 4.30
N THR A 40 -0.10 8.43 4.51
CA THR A 40 -0.30 9.15 5.78
C THR A 40 -1.68 9.78 5.91
N ALA A 41 -2.48 9.82 4.84
CA ALA A 41 -3.82 10.40 4.90
C ALA A 41 -4.74 9.58 5.80
N ASP A 42 -5.38 10.25 6.76
CA ASP A 42 -6.48 9.71 7.54
C ASP A 42 -7.80 9.94 6.78
N ILE A 43 -8.42 8.86 6.33
CA ILE A 43 -9.64 8.93 5.51
C ILE A 43 -10.83 9.40 6.36
N ALA A 44 -10.91 8.99 7.63
CA ALA A 44 -12.02 9.37 8.51
C ALA A 44 -11.98 10.87 8.79
N GLN A 45 -10.80 11.37 9.18
CA GLN A 45 -10.60 12.81 9.40
C GLN A 45 -10.92 13.65 8.16
N LEU A 46 -10.56 13.16 6.97
CA LEU A 46 -10.85 13.84 5.70
C LEU A 46 -12.35 13.84 5.38
N CYS A 47 -13.09 12.79 5.74
CA CYS A 47 -14.55 12.77 5.63
C CYS A 47 -15.19 13.76 6.61
N ASP A 48 -14.71 13.81 7.85
CA ASP A 48 -15.23 14.72 8.88
C ASP A 48 -15.02 16.19 8.47
N LEU A 49 -13.85 16.51 7.89
CA LEU A 49 -13.54 17.84 7.33
C LEU A 49 -14.50 18.27 6.20
N ILE A 50 -15.05 17.33 5.43
CA ILE A 50 -16.04 17.63 4.39
C ILE A 50 -17.45 17.74 4.98
N ALA A 51 -17.76 16.92 5.99
CA ALA A 51 -19.05 16.92 6.66
C ALA A 51 -19.27 18.19 7.49
N GLU A 52 -18.24 18.62 8.22
CA GLU A 52 -18.22 19.81 9.06
C GLU A 52 -17.07 20.73 8.65
N PRO A 53 -17.24 21.47 7.53
CA PRO A 53 -16.15 22.30 7.04
C PRO A 53 -15.98 23.57 7.90
N PRO A 54 -14.74 24.04 8.08
CA PRO A 54 -14.44 25.23 8.90
C PRO A 54 -14.97 26.54 8.30
N GLU A 55 -15.24 26.54 6.99
CA GLU A 55 -15.80 27.65 6.23
C GLU A 55 -16.87 27.11 5.27
N PRO A 56 -17.88 27.92 4.88
CA PRO A 56 -18.97 27.46 4.03
C PRO A 56 -18.43 27.00 2.66
N LEU A 57 -18.49 25.69 2.40
CA LEU A 57 -18.12 25.09 1.12
C LEU A 57 -19.30 25.06 0.15
N ALA A 58 -19.02 25.39 -1.10
CA ALA A 58 -19.97 25.14 -2.18
C ALA A 58 -20.25 23.63 -2.28
N LEU A 59 -21.52 23.24 -2.45
CA LEU A 59 -21.91 21.84 -2.64
C LEU A 59 -21.14 21.15 -3.77
N ARG A 60 -20.86 21.88 -4.86
CA ARG A 60 -20.04 21.39 -5.98
C ARG A 60 -18.58 21.11 -5.59
N LEU A 61 -18.02 21.92 -4.68
CA LEU A 61 -16.67 21.68 -4.17
C LEU A 61 -16.68 20.47 -3.25
N SER A 62 -17.63 20.39 -2.31
CA SER A 62 -17.76 19.24 -1.39
C SER A 62 -17.95 17.92 -2.14
N SER A 63 -18.76 17.89 -3.20
CA SER A 63 -18.92 16.68 -4.02
C SER A 63 -17.63 16.27 -4.74
N ASN A 64 -16.87 17.24 -5.27
CA ASN A 64 -15.57 16.98 -5.87
C ASN A 64 -14.56 16.47 -4.83
N LEU A 65 -14.51 17.06 -3.65
CA LEU A 65 -13.62 16.63 -2.55
C LEU A 65 -13.95 15.21 -2.12
N MET A 66 -15.24 14.84 -2.03
CA MET A 66 -15.68 13.48 -1.71
C MET A 66 -15.22 12.46 -2.76
N ILE A 67 -15.28 12.81 -4.06
CA ILE A 67 -14.68 11.98 -5.13
C ILE A 67 -13.17 11.83 -4.93
N GLY A 68 -12.50 12.91 -4.51
CA GLY A 68 -11.09 12.90 -4.11
C GLY A 68 -10.81 11.88 -3.00
N VAL A 69 -11.62 11.88 -1.93
CA VAL A 69 -11.49 10.94 -0.81
C VAL A 69 -11.61 9.50 -1.29
N ALA A 70 -12.65 9.20 -2.07
CA ALA A 70 -12.87 7.86 -2.62
C ALA A 70 -11.67 7.37 -3.47
N ARG A 71 -11.04 8.27 -4.24
CA ARG A 71 -9.84 7.96 -5.02
C ARG A 71 -8.61 7.73 -4.14
N VAL A 72 -8.39 8.57 -3.13
CA VAL A 72 -7.29 8.37 -2.17
C VAL A 72 -7.45 7.03 -1.45
N TYR A 73 -8.66 6.70 -1.00
CA TYR A 73 -8.97 5.40 -0.40
C TYR A 73 -8.66 4.23 -1.35
N LYS A 74 -9.12 4.31 -2.60
CA LYS A 74 -8.83 3.29 -3.62
C LYS A 74 -7.32 3.07 -3.79
N VAL A 75 -6.54 4.14 -3.95
CA VAL A 75 -5.08 4.06 -4.10
C VAL A 75 -4.43 3.44 -2.86
N LYS A 76 -4.88 3.83 -1.66
CA LYS A 76 -4.38 3.28 -0.40
C LYS A 76 -4.63 1.77 -0.32
N GLN A 77 -5.81 1.33 -0.73
CA GLN A 77 -6.18 -0.09 -0.77
C GLN A 77 -5.38 -0.87 -1.82
N GLU A 78 -5.13 -0.30 -2.99
CA GLU A 78 -4.29 -0.95 -4.02
C GLU A 78 -2.85 -1.11 -3.55
N ILE A 79 -2.28 -0.11 -2.87
CA ILE A 79 -0.94 -0.21 -2.27
C ILE A 79 -0.94 -1.32 -1.21
N PHE A 80 -1.93 -1.32 -0.30
CA PHE A 80 -2.04 -2.33 0.75
C PHE A 80 -2.14 -3.75 0.17
N TYR A 81 -3.01 -3.95 -0.81
CA TYR A 81 -3.17 -5.25 -1.47
C TYR A 81 -1.88 -5.70 -2.17
N SER A 82 -1.18 -4.79 -2.83
CA SER A 82 0.13 -5.07 -3.42
C SER A 82 1.15 -5.48 -2.35
N ASP A 83 1.23 -4.76 -1.24
CA ASP A 83 2.19 -5.04 -0.17
C ASP A 83 1.91 -6.41 0.48
N VAL A 84 0.64 -6.74 0.74
CA VAL A 84 0.23 -8.06 1.25
C VAL A 84 0.57 -9.17 0.25
N THR A 85 0.30 -8.96 -1.04
CA THR A 85 0.59 -9.94 -2.10
C THR A 85 2.10 -10.19 -2.20
N THR A 86 2.91 -9.14 -2.16
CA THR A 86 4.37 -9.25 -2.18
C THR A 86 4.91 -9.96 -0.94
N CYS A 87 4.36 -9.65 0.24
CA CYS A 87 4.71 -10.33 1.49
C CYS A 87 4.40 -11.83 1.41
N TYR A 88 3.18 -12.17 1.00
CA TYR A 88 2.74 -13.56 0.83
C TYR A 88 3.63 -14.34 -0.15
N ASN A 89 3.93 -13.76 -1.31
CA ASN A 89 4.77 -14.42 -2.31
C ASN A 89 6.21 -14.62 -1.82
N THR A 90 6.75 -13.63 -1.11
CA THR A 90 8.08 -13.73 -0.49
C THR A 90 8.12 -14.83 0.56
N LEU A 91 7.12 -14.89 1.44
CA LEU A 91 7.03 -15.90 2.48
C LEU A 91 6.86 -17.30 1.88
N LYS A 92 5.97 -17.45 0.90
CA LYS A 92 5.76 -18.73 0.20
C LYS A 92 7.06 -19.24 -0.44
N LYS A 93 7.82 -18.35 -1.07
CA LYS A 93 9.12 -18.70 -1.64
C LYS A 93 10.12 -19.12 -0.56
N ALA A 94 10.26 -18.34 0.51
CA ALA A 94 11.16 -18.66 1.60
C ALA A 94 10.84 -20.02 2.25
N VAL A 95 9.56 -20.33 2.46
CA VAL A 95 9.12 -21.63 3.00
C VAL A 95 9.45 -22.77 2.03
N ALA A 96 9.23 -22.59 0.72
CA ALA A 96 9.59 -23.59 -0.28
C ALA A 96 11.11 -23.83 -0.32
N ASP A 97 11.92 -22.77 -0.25
CA ASP A 97 13.38 -22.84 -0.24
C ASP A 97 13.90 -23.55 1.03
N LEU A 98 13.26 -23.33 2.19
CA LEU A 98 13.59 -24.05 3.43
C LEU A 98 13.23 -25.54 3.33
N HIS A 99 12.08 -25.87 2.74
CA HIS A 99 11.65 -27.26 2.57
C HIS A 99 12.59 -28.02 1.63
N THR A 100 12.98 -27.41 0.50
CA THR A 100 13.95 -28.03 -0.42
C THR A 100 15.33 -28.18 0.20
N ALA A 101 15.80 -27.19 0.96
CA ALA A 101 17.05 -27.28 1.71
C ALA A 101 17.04 -28.41 2.75
N SER A 102 15.93 -28.60 3.46
CA SER A 102 15.76 -29.69 4.42
C SER A 102 15.81 -31.07 3.76
N LEU A 103 15.19 -31.24 2.58
CA LEU A 103 15.24 -32.50 1.83
C LEU A 103 16.65 -32.79 1.31
N GLY A 104 17.33 -31.78 0.76
CA GLY A 104 18.71 -31.92 0.28
C GLY A 104 19.70 -32.26 1.41
N ALA A 105 19.49 -31.72 2.62
CA ALA A 105 20.30 -32.07 3.79
C ALA A 105 20.11 -33.55 4.21
N ALA A 106 18.87 -34.06 4.13
CA ALA A 106 18.57 -35.46 4.43
C ALA A 106 19.19 -36.43 3.40
N GLU A 107 19.17 -36.09 2.11
CA GLU A 107 19.84 -36.88 1.06
C GLU A 107 21.37 -36.92 1.24
N LEU A 108 21.98 -35.78 1.58
CA LEU A 108 23.43 -35.70 1.84
C LEU A 108 23.84 -36.55 3.06
N GLN A 109 23.03 -36.56 4.13
CA GLN A 109 23.28 -37.42 5.30
C GLN A 109 23.10 -38.91 4.99
N ALA A 110 22.09 -39.28 4.19
CA ALA A 110 21.90 -40.67 3.77
C ALA A 110 23.04 -41.18 2.87
N GLY A 111 23.53 -40.33 1.95
CA GLY A 111 24.70 -40.64 1.12
C GLY A 111 25.99 -40.79 1.92
N GLN A 112 26.21 -39.95 2.93
CA GLN A 112 27.37 -40.05 3.83
C GLN A 112 27.30 -41.25 4.78
N ALA A 113 26.12 -41.66 5.22
CA ALA A 113 25.93 -42.85 6.05
C ALA A 113 26.23 -44.15 5.28
N SER A 114 25.84 -44.22 4.00
CA SER A 114 26.13 -45.36 3.13
C SER A 114 27.63 -45.59 2.91
N LEU A 115 28.40 -44.51 2.73
CA LEU A 115 29.86 -44.56 2.54
C LEU A 115 30.64 -45.01 3.79
N ARG A 116 30.00 -45.09 4.97
CA ARG A 116 30.65 -45.43 6.24
C ARG A 116 30.56 -46.91 6.61
N CYS A 117 29.76 -47.72 5.91
CA CYS A 117 29.55 -49.14 6.23
C CYS A 117 30.58 -50.11 5.60
N ASP A 118 31.50 -49.66 4.74
CA ASP A 118 32.48 -50.53 4.08
C ASP A 118 33.88 -50.49 4.73
N ASN A 119 33.99 -50.85 6.02
CA ASN A 119 35.30 -51.34 6.49
C ASN A 119 35.18 -52.46 7.55
N PRO A 120 35.20 -53.73 7.11
CA PRO A 120 35.12 -54.89 8.01
C PRO A 120 36.46 -55.33 8.63
N TYR A 121 37.53 -54.54 8.55
CA TYR A 121 38.83 -54.87 9.15
C TYR A 121 39.39 -53.73 10.02
N ARG A 122 39.02 -53.73 11.31
CA ARG A 122 39.87 -53.24 12.40
C ARG A 122 39.59 -54.01 13.69
#